data_AF-A0A4Q1A5W0-F1
#
_entry.id   AF-A0A4Q1A5W0-F1
#
_cell.length_a   1.000
_cell.length_b   1.000
_cell.length_c   1.000
_cell.angle_alpha   90.00
_cell.angle_beta   90.00
_cell.angle_gamma   90.00
#
_symmetry.space_group_name_H-M   'P 1'
#
loop_
_entity.id
_entity.type
_entity.pdbx_description
1 polymer ?
#
loop_
_entity_poly.entity_id
_entity_poly.type
_entity_poly.pdbx_seq_one_letter_code
_entity_poly.pdbx_strand_id
1 'polypeptide(L)'
;MKTFIFNNFGKISILILSIFIIFASSSVVVNDSAKDVIDRSFNQALIVFGSAKALNAVISLAQGTEINLPFVVVAIGEVLDPINDLVEQFSLIMLASLVSLGIQKILLNFVSNDFFNLTFIVSIVVFNIFLFLKFKNRENIKNIALRLTLVLLFLRFSIPFVAYLNQYSYDYFIKPQYNIEELNETILNTKDEISKINIESVEEKESGFFEKFRQKFDMTFYEKKVDEYKNAVDSSSDNIVDLIIVFIFQTIFLPIFYLFVFYILLKKLFNFPAK
;
A
#
# COMPACT_ATOMS: atom_id res chain seq x y z
N MET A 1 1.28 -4.13 -54.25
CA MET A 1 1.52 -3.74 -52.83
C MET A 1 0.42 -2.83 -52.27
N LYS A 2 0.10 -1.68 -52.91
CA LYS A 2 -1.00 -0.78 -52.46
C LYS A 2 -2.38 -1.46 -52.31
N THR A 3 -2.78 -2.31 -53.24
CA THR A 3 -4.09 -3.03 -53.22
C THR A 3 -4.20 -4.08 -52.12
N PHE A 4 -3.09 -4.70 -51.70
CA PHE A 4 -3.08 -5.65 -50.58
C PHE A 4 -3.17 -4.94 -49.22
N ILE A 5 -2.52 -3.78 -49.11
CA ILE A 5 -2.51 -2.95 -47.90
C ILE A 5 -3.92 -2.39 -47.64
N PHE A 6 -4.58 -1.83 -48.66
CA PHE A 6 -5.94 -1.30 -48.51
C PHE A 6 -6.96 -2.39 -48.15
N ASN A 7 -6.88 -3.59 -48.72
CA ASN A 7 -7.81 -4.69 -48.42
C ASN A 7 -7.58 -5.36 -47.05
N ASN A 8 -6.43 -5.14 -46.40
CA ASN A 8 -6.09 -5.77 -45.11
C ASN A 8 -5.74 -4.76 -44.02
N PHE A 9 -6.13 -3.49 -44.18
CA PHE A 9 -5.71 -2.39 -43.31
C PHE A 9 -5.97 -2.66 -41.82
N GLY A 10 -7.15 -3.19 -41.47
CA GLY A 10 -7.48 -3.56 -40.08
C GLY A 10 -6.57 -4.66 -39.50
N LYS A 11 -6.22 -5.67 -40.29
CA LYS A 11 -5.30 -6.75 -39.86
C LYS A 11 -3.87 -6.24 -39.68
N ILE A 12 -3.43 -5.36 -40.57
CA ILE A 12 -2.11 -4.71 -40.49
C ILE A 12 -2.04 -3.82 -39.24
N SER A 13 -3.10 -3.08 -38.92
CA SER A 13 -3.17 -2.28 -37.69
C SER A 13 -3.06 -3.13 -36.43
N ILE A 14 -3.72 -4.30 -36.37
CA ILE A 14 -3.62 -5.24 -35.24
C ILE A 14 -2.22 -5.82 -35.12
N LEU A 15 -1.56 -6.12 -36.25
CA LEU A 15 -0.18 -6.62 -36.25
C LEU A 15 0.80 -5.55 -35.74
N ILE A 16 0.65 -4.30 -36.18
CA ILE A 16 1.45 -3.17 -35.67
C ILE A 16 1.24 -3.00 -34.16
N LEU A 17 0.00 -3.04 -33.69
CA LEU A 17 -0.31 -2.98 -32.26
C LEU A 17 0.32 -4.15 -31.48
N SER A 18 0.29 -5.36 -32.04
CA SER A 18 0.90 -6.55 -31.43
C SER A 18 2.41 -6.40 -31.30
N ILE A 19 3.08 -5.86 -32.32
CA ILE A 19 4.53 -5.57 -32.29
C ILE A 19 4.83 -4.53 -31.21
N PHE A 20 4.01 -3.47 -31.13
CA PHE A 20 4.15 -2.46 -30.07
C PHE A 20 3.97 -3.07 -28.67
N ILE A 21 3.00 -3.97 -28.48
CA ILE A 21 2.77 -4.66 -27.20
C ILE A 21 3.97 -5.54 -26.83
N ILE A 22 4.54 -6.28 -27.77
CA ILE A 22 5.74 -7.09 -27.52
C ILE A 22 6.91 -6.17 -27.13
N PHE A 23 7.12 -5.07 -27.86
CA PHE A 23 8.18 -4.11 -27.55
C PHE A 23 7.99 -3.48 -26.17
N ALA A 24 6.78 -3.04 -25.84
CA ALA A 24 6.44 -2.49 -24.53
C ALA A 24 6.61 -3.52 -23.40
N SER A 25 6.24 -4.78 -23.65
CA SER A 25 6.42 -5.90 -22.71
C SER A 25 7.88 -6.25 -22.47
N SER A 26 8.71 -6.18 -23.52
CA SER A 26 10.15 -6.47 -23.46
C SER A 26 10.98 -5.30 -22.95
N SER A 27 10.37 -4.13 -22.72
CA SER A 27 11.05 -2.98 -22.13
C SER A 27 11.41 -3.28 -20.67
N VAL A 28 12.69 -3.58 -20.44
CA VAL A 28 13.30 -3.77 -19.11
C VAL A 28 12.93 -2.63 -18.16
N VAL A 29 12.88 -1.40 -18.69
CA VAL A 29 12.51 -0.18 -17.96
C VAL A 29 11.12 -0.27 -17.34
N VAL A 30 10.15 -0.86 -18.05
CA VAL A 30 8.75 -0.92 -17.56
C VAL A 30 8.62 -1.87 -16.37
N ASN A 31 9.29 -3.03 -16.44
CA ASN A 31 9.25 -4.03 -15.39
C ASN A 31 10.07 -3.63 -14.16
N ASP A 32 11.28 -3.11 -14.35
CA ASP A 32 12.16 -2.77 -13.23
C ASP A 32 11.64 -1.56 -12.47
N SER A 33 11.17 -0.53 -13.18
CA SER A 33 10.58 0.63 -12.50
C SER A 33 9.31 0.25 -11.72
N ALA A 34 8.47 -0.66 -12.23
CA ALA A 34 7.30 -1.15 -11.48
C ALA A 34 7.71 -1.92 -10.21
N LYS A 35 8.77 -2.74 -10.28
CA LYS A 35 9.32 -3.43 -9.10
C LYS A 35 9.83 -2.42 -8.09
N ASP A 36 10.60 -1.43 -8.53
CA ASP A 36 11.16 -0.41 -7.65
C ASP A 36 10.06 0.38 -6.92
N VAL A 37 8.96 0.69 -7.62
CA VAL A 37 7.80 1.38 -7.02
C VAL A 37 7.13 0.55 -5.93
N ILE A 38 6.87 -0.73 -6.21
CA ILE A 38 6.25 -1.63 -5.24
C ILE A 38 7.18 -1.85 -4.05
N ASP A 39 8.48 -2.02 -4.30
CA ASP A 39 9.49 -2.23 -3.25
C ASP A 39 9.66 -1.00 -2.35
N ARG A 40 9.66 0.21 -2.91
CA ARG A 40 9.64 1.45 -2.13
C ARG A 40 8.38 1.53 -1.26
N SER A 41 7.22 1.29 -1.85
CA SER A 41 5.94 1.33 -1.12
C SER A 41 5.90 0.29 -0.01
N PHE A 42 6.44 -0.91 -0.25
CA PHE A 42 6.52 -1.99 0.73
C PHE A 42 7.45 -1.62 1.89
N ASN A 43 8.64 -1.09 1.59
CA ASN A 43 9.60 -0.67 2.61
C ASN A 43 9.05 0.49 3.44
N GLN A 44 8.37 1.44 2.82
CA GLN A 44 7.69 2.54 3.51
C GLN A 44 6.61 2.00 4.45
N ALA A 45 5.74 1.10 3.97
CA ALA A 45 4.73 0.45 4.81
C ALA A 45 5.37 -0.31 5.98
N LEU A 46 6.53 -0.94 5.77
CA LEU A 46 7.24 -1.71 6.80
C LEU A 46 7.80 -0.80 7.90
N ILE A 47 8.39 0.34 7.52
CA ILE A 47 8.90 1.35 8.45
C ILE A 47 7.76 1.92 9.30
N VAL A 48 6.64 2.25 8.66
CA VAL A 48 5.46 2.80 9.34
C VAL A 48 4.84 1.76 10.28
N PHE A 49 4.71 0.50 9.85
CA PHE A 49 4.27 -0.61 10.70
C PHE A 49 5.17 -0.79 11.92
N GLY A 50 6.49 -0.74 11.73
CA GLY A 50 7.46 -0.82 12.81
C GLY A 50 7.35 0.35 13.80
N SER A 51 7.13 1.56 13.28
CA SER A 51 6.93 2.78 14.08
C SER A 51 5.66 2.67 14.93
N ALA A 52 4.56 2.20 14.34
CA ALA A 52 3.31 1.93 15.03
C ALA A 52 3.48 0.90 16.17
N LYS A 53 4.16 -0.22 15.90
CA LYS A 53 4.44 -1.23 16.92
C LYS A 53 5.35 -0.74 18.04
N ALA A 54 6.33 0.11 17.71
CA ALA A 54 7.18 0.74 18.71
C ALA A 54 6.37 1.71 19.61
N LEU A 55 5.53 2.55 19.01
CA LEU A 55 4.64 3.44 19.76
C LEU A 55 3.68 2.64 20.66
N ASN A 56 3.05 1.59 20.11
CA ASN A 56 2.17 0.69 20.87
C ASN A 56 2.88 0.12 22.10
N ALA A 57 4.11 -0.37 21.94
CA ALA A 57 4.88 -0.93 23.05
C ALA A 57 5.15 0.12 24.15
N VAL A 58 5.51 1.34 23.78
CA VAL A 58 5.80 2.41 24.74
C VAL A 58 4.53 2.90 25.45
N ILE A 59 3.40 2.98 24.74
CA ILE A 59 2.09 3.29 25.34
C ILE A 59 1.66 2.17 26.30
N SER A 60 1.77 0.89 25.91
CA SER A 60 1.42 -0.23 26.78
C SER A 60 2.26 -0.27 28.06
N LEU A 61 3.53 0.14 28.00
CA LEU A 61 4.36 0.30 29.19
C LEU A 61 3.87 1.45 30.08
N ALA A 62 3.46 2.58 29.48
CA ALA A 62 2.89 3.71 30.22
C ALA A 62 1.55 3.33 30.88
N GLN A 63 0.70 2.56 30.21
CA GLN A 63 -0.59 2.08 30.73
C GLN A 63 -0.46 1.25 32.01
N GLY A 64 0.62 0.48 32.14
CA GLY A 64 0.93 -0.29 33.35
C GLY A 64 1.29 0.56 34.57
N THR A 65 1.33 1.89 34.43
CA THR A 65 1.66 2.82 35.53
C THR A 65 0.41 3.17 36.32
N GLU A 66 0.25 2.54 37.49
CA GLU A 66 -0.80 2.90 38.45
C GLU A 66 -0.39 4.11 39.31
N ILE A 67 -1.25 5.14 39.34
CA ILE A 67 -1.15 6.23 40.30
C ILE A 67 -2.08 5.93 41.49
N ASN A 68 -1.47 5.68 42.65
CA ASN A 68 -2.20 5.52 43.90
C ASN A 68 -2.43 6.88 44.60
N LEU A 69 -3.50 7.60 44.26
CA LEU A 69 -3.92 8.77 45.05
C LEU A 69 -4.55 8.33 46.38
N PRO A 70 -4.49 9.16 47.44
CA PRO A 70 -5.32 8.97 48.61
C PRO A 70 -6.77 9.18 48.16
N PHE A 71 -7.60 8.15 48.31
CA PHE A 71 -9.05 8.11 48.06
C PHE A 71 -9.54 7.78 46.62
N VAL A 72 -8.72 7.90 45.57
CA VAL A 72 -9.09 7.49 44.19
C VAL A 72 -7.89 6.84 43.49
N VAL A 73 -8.07 5.73 42.78
CA VAL A 73 -7.02 5.24 41.86
C VAL A 73 -7.34 5.85 40.50
N VAL A 74 -6.48 6.74 39.99
CA VAL A 74 -6.56 7.21 38.60
C VAL A 74 -5.54 6.40 37.81
N ALA A 75 -6.04 5.53 36.92
CA ALA A 75 -5.18 4.77 36.05
C ALA A 75 -4.78 5.66 34.86
N ILE A 76 -3.48 5.96 34.71
CA ILE A 76 -2.93 6.54 33.47
C ILE A 76 -3.33 5.65 32.27
N GLY A 77 -3.43 4.34 32.51
CA GLY A 77 -3.96 3.35 31.58
C GLY A 77 -5.28 3.75 30.93
N GLU A 78 -6.31 4.10 31.72
CA GLU A 78 -7.64 4.42 31.19
C GLU A 78 -7.64 5.67 30.28
N VAL A 79 -6.71 6.60 30.49
CA VAL A 79 -6.57 7.81 29.64
C VAL A 79 -5.86 7.48 28.33
N LEU A 80 -4.89 6.56 28.37
CA LEU A 80 -4.12 6.14 27.21
C LEU A 80 -4.80 5.04 26.39
N ASP A 81 -5.75 4.30 26.97
CA ASP A 81 -6.48 3.19 26.35
C ASP A 81 -7.07 3.53 24.97
N PRO A 82 -7.82 4.65 24.79
CA PRO A 82 -8.39 4.97 23.48
C PRO A 82 -7.34 5.11 22.37
N ILE A 83 -6.14 5.58 22.72
CA ILE A 83 -5.08 5.80 21.74
C ILE A 83 -4.26 4.53 21.52
N ASN A 84 -4.03 3.74 22.56
CA ASN A 84 -3.47 2.40 22.39
C ASN A 84 -4.32 1.57 21.42
N ASP A 85 -5.65 1.59 21.59
CA ASP A 85 -6.59 0.91 20.69
C ASP A 85 -6.50 1.44 19.25
N LEU A 86 -6.35 2.77 19.08
CA LEU A 86 -6.16 3.39 17.77
C LEU A 86 -4.84 2.92 17.11
N VAL A 87 -3.74 2.91 17.86
CA VAL A 87 -2.42 2.47 17.38
C VAL A 87 -2.42 0.96 17.05
N GLU A 88 -3.16 0.16 17.81
CA GLU A 88 -3.34 -1.27 17.52
C GLU A 88 -4.10 -1.48 16.20
N GLN A 89 -5.23 -0.80 16.01
CA GLN A 89 -6.00 -0.84 14.77
C GLN A 89 -5.20 -0.33 13.57
N PHE A 90 -4.47 0.76 13.76
CA PHE A 90 -3.54 1.28 12.77
C PHE A 90 -2.48 0.24 12.37
N SER A 91 -1.86 -0.42 13.35
CA SER A 91 -0.87 -1.47 13.09
C SER A 91 -1.46 -2.63 12.27
N LEU A 92 -2.72 -3.00 12.51
CA LEU A 92 -3.42 -4.02 11.71
C LEU A 92 -3.63 -3.58 10.25
N ILE A 93 -3.99 -2.31 10.03
CA ILE A 93 -4.18 -1.75 8.69
C ILE A 93 -2.84 -1.70 7.94
N MET A 94 -1.76 -1.34 8.64
CA MET A 94 -0.41 -1.37 8.08
C MET A 94 0.05 -2.78 7.74
N LEU A 95 -0.28 -3.78 8.57
CA LEU A 95 -0.03 -5.19 8.26
C LEU A 95 -0.80 -5.64 7.01
N ALA A 96 -2.08 -5.26 6.88
CA ALA A 96 -2.87 -5.55 5.69
C ALA A 96 -2.27 -4.89 4.43
N SER A 97 -1.77 -3.67 4.56
CA SER A 97 -1.07 -2.93 3.50
C SER A 97 0.20 -3.66 3.04
N LEU A 98 1.01 -4.13 3.98
CA LEU A 98 2.19 -4.96 3.72
C LEU A 98 1.85 -6.26 2.98
N VAL A 99 0.79 -6.94 3.41
CA VAL A 99 0.32 -8.18 2.75
C VAL A 99 -0.15 -7.87 1.33
N SER A 100 -0.92 -6.80 1.11
CA SER A 100 -1.37 -6.37 -0.22
C SER A 100 -0.18 -6.11 -1.16
N LEU A 101 0.79 -5.32 -0.72
CA LEU A 101 2.00 -5.01 -1.49
C LEU A 101 2.87 -6.25 -1.73
N GLY A 102 2.98 -7.15 -0.73
CA GLY A 102 3.66 -8.43 -0.86
C GLY A 102 3.03 -9.33 -1.93
N ILE A 103 1.70 -9.40 -1.99
CA ILE A 103 0.97 -10.10 -3.05
C ILE A 103 1.29 -9.49 -4.42
N GLN A 104 1.27 -8.16 -4.53
CA GLN A 104 1.61 -7.48 -5.78
C GLN A 104 3.06 -7.79 -6.23
N LYS A 105 4.02 -7.86 -5.30
CA LYS A 105 5.40 -8.25 -5.58
C LYS A 105 5.50 -9.69 -6.11
N ILE A 106 4.79 -10.64 -5.50
CA ILE A 106 4.74 -12.04 -5.96
C ILE A 106 4.14 -12.10 -7.37
N LEU A 107 3.01 -11.43 -7.60
CA LEU A 107 2.34 -11.39 -8.90
C LEU A 107 3.24 -10.76 -9.97
N LEU A 108 3.94 -9.66 -9.65
CA LEU A 108 4.86 -9.00 -10.57
C LEU A 108 6.01 -9.93 -10.97
N ASN A 109 6.59 -10.64 -10.01
CA ASN A 109 7.63 -11.63 -10.29
C ASN A 109 7.12 -12.78 -11.16
N PHE A 110 5.90 -13.26 -10.90
CA PHE A 110 5.28 -14.32 -11.71
C PHE A 110 5.08 -13.88 -13.16
N VAL A 111 4.48 -12.71 -13.39
CA VAL A 111 4.21 -12.22 -14.75
C VAL A 111 5.47 -11.71 -15.46
N SER A 112 6.55 -11.43 -14.73
CA SER A 112 7.84 -10.99 -15.27
C SER A 112 8.80 -12.14 -15.60
N ASN A 113 8.48 -13.37 -15.21
CA ASN A 113 9.33 -14.54 -15.45
C ASN A 113 9.43 -14.88 -16.96
N ASP A 114 10.58 -15.42 -17.38
CA ASP A 114 10.85 -15.88 -18.75
C ASP A 114 9.80 -16.85 -19.28
N PHE A 115 9.31 -17.77 -18.44
CA PHE A 115 8.26 -18.72 -18.82
C PHE A 115 6.95 -18.02 -19.20
N PHE A 116 6.54 -17.03 -18.39
CA PHE A 116 5.36 -16.23 -18.68
C PHE A 116 5.57 -15.39 -19.94
N ASN A 117 6.74 -14.76 -20.07
CA ASN A 117 7.09 -13.93 -21.23
C ASN A 117 7.07 -14.75 -22.54
N LEU A 118 7.66 -15.95 -22.54
CA LEU A 118 7.64 -16.85 -23.68
C LEU A 118 6.21 -17.26 -24.03
N THR A 119 5.43 -17.69 -23.04
CA THR A 119 4.01 -18.06 -23.23
C THR A 119 3.20 -16.90 -23.82
N PHE A 120 3.43 -15.69 -23.33
CA PHE A 120 2.79 -14.47 -23.83
C PHE A 120 3.15 -14.18 -25.29
N ILE A 121 4.45 -14.20 -25.64
CA ILE A 121 4.93 -13.97 -27.01
C ILE A 121 4.36 -15.02 -27.96
N VAL A 122 4.43 -16.31 -27.60
CA VAL A 122 3.87 -17.40 -28.40
C VAL A 122 2.37 -17.20 -28.63
N SER A 123 1.62 -16.80 -27.60
CA SER A 123 0.18 -16.53 -27.76
C SER A 123 -0.09 -15.41 -28.76
N ILE A 124 0.68 -14.32 -28.72
CA ILE A 124 0.56 -13.21 -29.68
C ILE A 124 0.87 -13.67 -31.10
N VAL A 125 1.94 -14.44 -31.29
CA VAL A 125 2.35 -14.95 -32.60
C VAL A 125 1.28 -15.87 -33.17
N VAL A 126 0.79 -16.83 -32.38
CA VAL A 126 -0.28 -17.75 -32.77
C VAL A 126 -1.55 -16.99 -33.15
N PHE A 127 -1.95 -16.00 -32.36
CA PHE A 127 -3.11 -15.16 -32.67
C PHE A 127 -2.93 -14.40 -34.01
N ASN A 128 -1.76 -13.80 -34.25
CA ASN A 128 -1.47 -13.11 -35.50
C ASN A 128 -1.47 -14.06 -36.70
N ILE A 129 -0.90 -15.27 -36.58
CA ILE A 129 -0.95 -16.29 -37.64
C ILE A 129 -2.41 -16.62 -38.02
N PHE A 130 -3.28 -16.87 -37.02
CA PHE A 130 -4.70 -17.13 -37.25
C PHE A 130 -5.46 -15.93 -37.80
N LEU A 131 -4.97 -14.69 -37.63
CA LEU A 131 -5.58 -13.49 -38.19
C LEU A 131 -5.37 -13.39 -39.71
N PHE A 132 -4.20 -13.80 -40.21
CA PHE A 132 -3.85 -13.70 -41.64
C PHE A 132 -4.21 -14.94 -42.45
N LEU A 133 -4.25 -16.13 -41.84
CA LEU A 133 -4.63 -17.35 -42.54
C LEU A 133 -6.16 -17.43 -42.73
N LYS A 134 -6.60 -17.53 -43.99
CA LYS A 134 -8.02 -17.77 -44.34
C LYS A 134 -8.38 -19.25 -44.11
N PHE A 135 -8.48 -19.67 -42.86
CA PHE A 135 -9.00 -20.99 -42.55
C PHE A 135 -10.52 -20.99 -42.62
N LYS A 136 -11.06 -21.72 -43.62
CA LYS A 136 -12.49 -22.03 -43.68
C LYS A 136 -12.84 -22.87 -42.43
N ASN A 137 -13.84 -22.47 -41.66
CA ASN A 137 -14.43 -23.25 -40.56
C ASN A 137 -13.66 -23.34 -39.20
N ARG A 138 -12.80 -22.37 -38.85
CA ARG A 138 -12.04 -22.37 -37.56
C ARG A 138 -12.22 -21.11 -36.70
N GLU A 139 -13.35 -20.40 -36.83
CA GLU A 139 -13.62 -19.17 -36.05
C GLU A 139 -13.54 -19.38 -34.53
N ASN A 140 -13.94 -20.55 -34.04
CA ASN A 140 -13.83 -20.89 -32.62
C ASN A 140 -12.38 -20.87 -32.11
N ILE A 141 -11.42 -21.39 -32.89
CA ILE A 141 -10.00 -21.42 -32.49
C ILE A 141 -9.42 -20.01 -32.45
N LYS A 142 -9.76 -19.18 -33.44
CA LYS A 142 -9.36 -17.76 -33.46
C LYS A 142 -9.88 -17.02 -32.23
N ASN A 143 -11.14 -17.25 -31.84
CA ASN A 143 -11.73 -16.64 -30.65
C ASN A 143 -11.07 -17.12 -29.36
N ILE A 144 -10.71 -18.40 -29.27
CA ILE A 144 -9.97 -18.95 -28.12
C ILE A 144 -8.56 -18.32 -28.04
N ALA A 145 -7.83 -18.27 -29.15
CA ALA A 145 -6.49 -17.66 -29.22
C ALA A 145 -6.52 -16.17 -28.83
N LEU A 146 -7.53 -15.43 -29.29
CA LEU A 146 -7.74 -14.03 -28.90
C LEU A 146 -8.00 -13.92 -27.39
N ARG A 147 -8.96 -14.69 -26.85
CA ARG A 147 -9.28 -14.66 -25.42
C ARG A 147 -8.06 -14.98 -24.55
N LEU A 148 -7.29 -16.01 -24.91
CA LEU A 148 -6.08 -16.38 -24.19
C LEU A 148 -5.03 -15.25 -24.24
N THR A 149 -4.80 -14.68 -25.42
CA THR A 149 -3.85 -13.56 -25.60
C THR A 149 -4.25 -12.36 -24.75
N LEU A 150 -5.54 -12.03 -24.70
CA LEU A 150 -6.06 -10.92 -23.91
C LEU A 150 -5.95 -11.17 -22.40
N VAL A 151 -6.21 -12.39 -21.93
CA VAL A 151 -6.01 -12.75 -20.51
C VAL A 151 -4.54 -12.61 -20.13
N LEU A 152 -3.62 -13.12 -20.95
CA LEU A 152 -2.18 -12.99 -20.69
C LEU A 152 -1.72 -11.53 -20.76
N LEU A 153 -2.28 -10.73 -21.67
CA LEU A 153 -2.03 -9.29 -21.74
C LEU A 153 -2.50 -8.59 -20.47
N PHE A 154 -3.71 -8.90 -19.99
CA PHE A 154 -4.23 -8.35 -18.73
C PHE A 154 -3.30 -8.68 -17.58
N LEU A 155 -2.93 -9.95 -17.42
CA LEU A 155 -2.00 -10.38 -16.37
C LEU A 155 -0.65 -9.67 -16.49
N ARG A 156 -0.08 -9.57 -17.69
CA ARG A 156 1.23 -8.94 -17.93
C ARG A 156 1.27 -7.47 -17.52
N PHE A 157 0.24 -6.72 -17.87
CA PHE A 157 0.26 -5.26 -17.73
C PHE A 157 -0.52 -4.75 -16.51
N SER A 158 -1.37 -5.56 -15.88
CA SER A 158 -2.20 -5.13 -14.74
C SER A 158 -1.36 -4.61 -13.57
N ILE A 159 -0.39 -5.39 -13.09
CA ILE A 159 0.42 -5.01 -11.92
C ILE A 159 1.34 -3.82 -12.22
N PRO A 160 2.10 -3.78 -13.33
CA PRO A 160 2.85 -2.58 -13.69
C PRO A 160 1.96 -1.35 -13.82
N PHE A 161 0.81 -1.48 -14.48
CA PHE A 161 -0.14 -0.38 -14.65
C PHE A 161 -0.64 0.18 -13.31
N VAL A 162 -1.02 -0.70 -12.39
CA VAL A 162 -1.41 -0.30 -11.03
C VAL A 162 -0.26 0.40 -10.32
N ALA A 163 0.96 -0.15 -10.36
CA ALA A 163 2.12 0.43 -9.69
C ALA A 163 2.38 1.88 -10.14
N TYR A 164 2.44 2.13 -11.45
CA TYR A 164 2.68 3.47 -11.98
C TYR A 164 1.57 4.45 -11.65
N LEU A 165 0.31 4.07 -11.85
CA LEU A 165 -0.81 4.96 -11.56
C LEU A 165 -0.92 5.25 -10.07
N ASN A 166 -0.64 4.26 -9.23
CA ASN A 166 -0.65 4.44 -7.80
C ASN A 166 0.44 5.41 -7.34
N GLN A 167 1.68 5.26 -7.84
CA GLN A 167 2.74 6.20 -7.55
C GLN A 167 2.40 7.61 -8.05
N TYR A 168 1.93 7.74 -9.29
CA TYR A 168 1.53 9.02 -9.84
C TYR A 168 0.43 9.68 -8.99
N SER A 169 -0.53 8.89 -8.53
CA SER A 169 -1.62 9.39 -7.69
C SER A 169 -1.12 9.87 -6.34
N TYR A 170 -0.20 9.11 -5.74
CA TYR A 170 0.42 9.49 -4.48
C TYR A 170 1.19 10.80 -4.64
N ASP A 171 2.11 10.88 -5.60
CA ASP A 171 3.02 12.02 -5.76
C ASP A 171 2.27 13.34 -6.04
N TYR A 172 1.17 13.29 -6.82
CA TYR A 172 0.47 14.50 -7.25
C TYR A 172 -0.77 14.85 -6.44
N PHE A 173 -1.53 13.87 -5.96
CA PHE A 173 -2.82 14.13 -5.29
C PHE A 173 -2.78 13.92 -3.78
N ILE A 174 -1.97 12.98 -3.29
CA ILE A 174 -2.03 12.55 -1.89
C ILE A 174 -0.91 13.18 -1.07
N LYS A 175 0.34 13.05 -1.53
CA LYS A 175 1.54 13.53 -0.84
C LYS A 175 1.49 15.00 -0.40
N PRO A 176 0.87 15.94 -1.15
CA PRO A 176 0.77 17.33 -0.68
C PRO A 176 -0.02 17.54 0.61
N GLN A 177 -0.91 16.60 0.97
CA GLN A 177 -1.75 16.69 2.18
C GLN A 177 -1.46 15.57 3.19
N TYR A 178 -1.05 14.40 2.71
CA TYR A 178 -0.85 13.18 3.49
C TYR A 178 0.55 12.60 3.24
N ASN A 179 1.58 13.41 3.53
CA ASN A 179 2.96 12.99 3.36
C ASN A 179 3.32 11.91 4.39
N ILE A 180 3.40 10.65 3.94
CA ILE A 180 3.62 9.50 4.82
C ILE A 180 4.89 9.65 5.65
N GLU A 181 5.97 10.17 5.05
CA GLU A 181 7.25 10.34 5.76
C GLU A 181 7.11 11.32 6.95
N GLU A 182 6.46 12.47 6.73
CA GLU A 182 6.24 13.51 7.75
C GLU A 182 5.26 13.06 8.84
N LEU A 183 4.17 12.41 8.44
CA LEU A 183 3.21 11.84 9.38
C LEU A 183 3.88 10.77 10.27
N ASN A 184 4.75 9.93 9.70
CA ASN A 184 5.46 8.90 10.44
C ASN A 184 6.53 9.48 11.39
N GLU A 185 7.20 10.56 11.02
CA GLU A 185 8.11 11.27 11.93
C GLU A 185 7.38 11.74 13.19
N THR A 186 6.14 12.19 13.06
CA THR A 186 5.34 12.60 14.23
C THR A 186 5.03 11.44 15.17
N ILE A 187 4.77 10.24 14.63
CA ILE A 187 4.62 9.01 15.43
C ILE A 187 5.92 8.68 16.18
N LEU A 188 7.08 8.79 15.51
CA LEU A 188 8.37 8.53 16.14
C LEU A 188 8.68 9.54 17.25
N ASN A 189 8.41 10.82 17.02
CA ASN A 189 8.56 11.88 18.03
C ASN A 189 7.67 11.62 19.25
N THR A 190 6.40 11.26 19.03
CA THR A 190 5.47 10.88 20.09
C THR A 190 6.01 9.70 20.90
N LYS A 191 6.47 8.66 20.21
CA LYS A 191 7.06 7.47 20.84
C LYS A 191 8.27 7.83 21.71
N ASP A 192 9.13 8.74 21.25
CA ASP A 192 10.30 9.18 22.01
C ASP A 192 9.92 10.10 23.19
N GLU A 193 8.88 10.92 23.07
CA GLU A 193 8.32 11.72 24.18
C GLU A 193 7.75 10.83 25.29
N ILE A 194 6.88 9.87 24.96
CA ILE A 194 6.31 8.94 25.95
C ILE A 194 7.41 8.10 26.59
N SER A 195 8.44 7.71 25.81
CA SER A 195 9.60 7.00 26.35
C SER A 195 10.34 7.81 27.40
N LYS A 196 10.53 9.12 27.18
CA LYS A 196 11.16 10.02 28.15
C LYS A 196 10.31 10.17 29.41
N ILE A 197 8.99 10.39 29.26
CA ILE A 197 8.06 10.51 30.40
C ILE A 197 8.09 9.23 31.25
N ASN A 198 8.12 8.06 30.60
CA ASN A 198 8.23 6.77 31.29
C ASN A 198 9.54 6.67 32.09
N ILE A 199 10.70 7.06 31.53
CA ILE A 199 12.00 6.99 32.21
C ILE A 199 12.02 7.94 33.42
N GLU A 200 11.61 9.20 33.24
CA GLU A 200 11.55 10.19 34.32
C GLU A 200 10.64 9.72 35.47
N SER A 201 9.52 9.06 35.15
CA SER A 201 8.60 8.52 36.15
C SER A 201 9.18 7.38 37.00
N VAL A 202 10.15 6.63 36.46
CA VAL A 202 10.85 5.55 37.17
C VAL A 202 11.95 6.12 38.09
N GLU A 203 12.71 7.11 37.60
CA GLU A 203 13.74 7.78 38.40
C GLU A 203 13.15 8.56 39.59
N GLU A 204 12.01 9.25 39.39
CA GLU A 204 11.30 9.94 40.47
C GLU A 204 10.77 8.96 41.54
N LYS A 205 10.38 7.74 41.15
CA LYS A 205 9.95 6.68 42.09
C LYS A 205 11.08 6.16 43.00
N GLU A 206 12.36 6.40 42.69
CA GLU A 206 13.49 6.00 43.54
C GLU A 206 13.90 7.06 44.58
N SER A 207 13.40 8.30 44.46
CA SER A 207 13.63 9.39 45.43
C SER A 207 12.86 9.19 46.76
N GLY A 208 13.36 9.80 47.83
CA GLY A 208 13.22 9.33 49.23
C GLY A 208 11.79 9.11 49.77
N PHE A 209 11.68 8.23 50.77
CA PHE A 209 10.42 7.82 51.44
C PHE A 209 9.54 9.00 51.91
N PHE A 210 10.14 10.15 52.20
CA PHE A 210 9.45 11.37 52.66
C PHE A 210 8.88 12.22 51.50
N GLU A 211 9.55 12.23 50.35
CA GLU A 211 9.02 12.86 49.12
C GLU A 211 7.83 12.09 48.58
N LYS A 212 7.87 10.74 48.62
CA LYS A 212 6.73 9.88 48.28
C LYS A 212 5.48 10.20 49.09
N PHE A 213 5.63 10.53 50.37
CA PHE A 213 4.50 10.89 51.22
C PHE A 213 3.95 12.27 50.85
N ARG A 214 4.81 13.26 50.56
CA ARG A 214 4.39 14.61 50.16
C ARG A 214 3.73 14.64 48.77
N GLN A 215 4.31 13.95 47.79
CA GLN A 215 3.79 13.85 46.42
C GLN A 215 2.44 13.12 46.37
N LYS A 216 2.24 12.10 47.22
CA LYS A 216 0.95 11.40 47.32
C LYS A 216 -0.22 12.32 47.71
N PHE A 217 0.02 13.44 48.39
CA PHE A 217 -1.02 14.42 48.74
C PHE A 217 -1.12 15.60 47.76
N ASP A 218 -0.30 15.64 46.70
CA ASP A 218 -0.29 16.74 45.73
C ASP A 218 -1.06 16.35 44.46
N MET A 219 -2.38 16.54 44.47
CA MET A 219 -3.27 16.27 43.32
C MET A 219 -2.80 16.96 42.03
N THR A 220 -2.18 18.14 42.15
CA THR A 220 -1.65 18.96 41.04
C THR A 220 -0.50 18.28 40.30
N PHE A 221 0.31 17.46 40.98
CA PHE A 221 1.40 16.70 40.34
C PHE A 221 0.85 15.61 39.41
N TYR A 222 -0.24 14.97 39.83
CA TYR A 222 -0.85 13.86 39.09
C TYR A 222 -1.67 14.33 37.89
N GLU A 223 -2.42 15.41 38.02
CA GLU A 223 -3.09 16.08 36.89
C GLU A 223 -2.06 16.47 35.82
N LYS A 224 -0.93 17.05 36.24
CA LYS A 224 0.15 17.42 35.31
C LYS A 224 0.74 16.23 34.57
N LYS A 225 0.96 15.09 35.24
CA LYS A 225 1.48 13.87 34.60
C LYS A 225 0.47 13.28 33.61
N VAL A 226 -0.82 13.25 33.96
CA VAL A 226 -1.87 12.82 33.04
C VAL A 226 -1.93 13.72 31.81
N ASP A 227 -1.84 15.04 32.00
CA ASP A 227 -1.80 16.01 30.91
C ASP A 227 -0.54 15.88 30.05
N GLU A 228 0.63 15.56 30.62
CA GLU A 228 1.88 15.31 29.87
C GLU A 228 1.71 14.12 28.89
N TYR A 229 1.16 13.00 29.37
CA TYR A 229 0.88 11.85 28.51
C TYR A 229 -0.19 12.15 27.45
N LYS A 230 -1.26 12.85 27.85
CA LYS A 230 -2.34 13.21 26.93
C LYS A 230 -1.85 14.15 25.83
N ASN A 231 -1.10 15.19 26.19
CA ASN A 231 -0.56 16.16 25.23
C ASN A 231 0.43 15.53 24.25
N ALA A 232 1.27 14.59 24.70
CA ALA A 232 2.18 13.86 23.82
C ALA A 232 1.43 13.05 22.76
N VAL A 233 0.24 12.54 23.10
CA VAL A 233 -0.51 11.58 22.29
C VAL A 233 -1.60 12.23 21.43
N ASP A 234 -2.19 13.34 21.88
CA ASP A 234 -3.30 14.03 21.19
C ASP A 234 -2.92 14.41 19.75
N SER A 235 -1.73 14.98 19.52
CA SER A 235 -1.27 15.31 18.16
C SER A 235 -0.94 14.09 17.30
N SER A 236 -0.65 12.94 17.91
CA SER A 236 -0.34 11.70 17.18
C SER A 236 -1.59 11.06 16.60
N SER A 237 -2.72 11.22 17.28
CA SER A 237 -3.99 10.57 16.93
C SER A 237 -4.48 10.99 15.55
N ASP A 238 -4.47 12.29 15.24
CA ASP A 238 -4.84 12.81 13.92
C ASP A 238 -3.91 12.27 12.83
N ASN A 239 -2.60 12.27 13.07
CA ASN A 239 -1.60 11.77 12.13
C ASN A 239 -1.72 10.25 11.89
N ILE A 240 -2.09 9.48 12.91
CA ILE A 240 -2.37 8.05 12.78
C ILE A 240 -3.60 7.83 11.89
N VAL A 241 -4.66 8.60 12.08
CA VAL A 241 -5.86 8.53 11.23
C VAL A 241 -5.52 8.90 9.77
N ASP A 242 -4.73 9.94 9.58
CA ASP A 242 -4.26 10.36 8.26
C ASP A 242 -3.42 9.27 7.58
N LEU A 243 -2.54 8.60 8.34
CA LEU A 243 -1.78 7.44 7.87
C LEU A 243 -2.69 6.27 7.49
N ILE A 244 -3.71 5.97 8.30
CA ILE A 244 -4.72 4.96 7.96
C ILE A 244 -5.37 5.28 6.61
N ILE A 245 -5.80 6.54 6.43
CA ILE A 245 -6.50 6.99 5.23
C ILE A 245 -5.60 6.80 4.00
N VAL A 246 -4.37 7.32 4.02
CA VAL A 246 -3.46 7.23 2.88
C VAL A 246 -3.10 5.78 2.55
N PHE A 247 -2.83 4.93 3.55
CA PHE A 247 -2.46 3.55 3.29
C PHE A 247 -3.64 2.71 2.76
N ILE A 248 -4.85 2.88 3.31
CA ILE A 248 -6.05 2.23 2.74
C ILE A 248 -6.25 2.68 1.30
N PHE A 249 -6.11 3.98 1.05
CA PHE A 249 -6.33 4.53 -0.28
C PHE A 249 -5.29 3.99 -1.29
N GLN A 250 -4.01 4.05 -0.93
CA GLN A 250 -2.90 3.67 -1.79
C GLN A 250 -2.75 2.15 -1.97
N THR A 251 -3.04 1.34 -0.96
CA THR A 251 -2.74 -0.11 -1.02
C THR A 251 -3.95 -1.00 -1.26
N ILE A 252 -5.16 -0.47 -1.09
CA ILE A 252 -6.41 -1.23 -1.28
C ILE A 252 -7.29 -0.54 -2.33
N PHE A 253 -7.72 0.69 -2.08
CA PHE A 253 -8.73 1.35 -2.91
C PHE A 253 -8.24 1.61 -4.34
N LEU A 254 -7.11 2.33 -4.49
CA LEU A 254 -6.55 2.68 -5.79
C LEU A 254 -6.17 1.46 -6.64
N PRO A 255 -5.48 0.43 -6.10
CA PRO A 255 -5.22 -0.78 -6.85
C PRO A 255 -6.48 -1.45 -7.40
N ILE A 256 -7.53 -1.60 -6.59
CA ILE A 256 -8.79 -2.20 -7.03
C ILE A 256 -9.46 -1.35 -8.11
N PHE A 257 -9.50 -0.03 -7.89
CA PHE A 257 -10.06 0.92 -8.87
C PHE A 257 -9.31 0.84 -10.21
N TYR A 258 -7.98 0.86 -10.20
CA TYR A 258 -7.17 0.79 -11.41
C TYR A 258 -7.28 -0.55 -12.14
N LEU A 259 -7.35 -1.67 -11.42
CA LEU A 259 -7.63 -2.97 -12.03
C LEU A 259 -9.00 -2.99 -12.70
N PHE A 260 -10.02 -2.41 -12.06
CA PHE A 260 -11.36 -2.31 -12.63
C PHE A 260 -11.40 -1.45 -13.91
N VAL A 261 -10.75 -0.28 -13.88
CA VAL A 261 -10.60 0.59 -15.05
C VAL A 261 -9.88 -0.15 -16.18
N PHE A 262 -8.77 -0.85 -15.88
CA PHE A 262 -8.02 -1.60 -16.86
C PHE A 262 -8.85 -2.74 -17.47
N TYR A 263 -9.63 -3.46 -16.64
CA TYR A 263 -10.56 -4.47 -17.11
C TYR A 263 -11.61 -3.90 -18.07
N ILE A 264 -12.20 -2.73 -17.77
CA ILE A 264 -13.16 -2.07 -18.68
C ILE A 264 -12.50 -1.72 -20.02
N LEU A 265 -11.26 -1.21 -20.01
CA LEU A 265 -10.53 -0.87 -21.23
C LEU A 265 -10.30 -2.10 -22.11
N LEU A 266 -9.87 -3.22 -21.53
CA LEU A 266 -9.71 -4.48 -22.27
C LEU A 266 -11.03 -5.07 -22.75
N LYS A 267 -12.11 -4.97 -21.95
CA LYS A 267 -13.43 -5.43 -22.37
C LYS A 267 -13.97 -4.62 -23.57
N LYS A 268 -13.69 -3.31 -23.62
CA LYS A 268 -14.03 -2.49 -24.80
C LYS A 268 -13.24 -2.92 -26.04
N LEU A 269 -11.96 -3.29 -25.88
CA LEU A 269 -11.17 -3.88 -26.96
C LEU A 269 -11.75 -5.23 -27.43
N PHE A 270 -12.33 -6.02 -26.53
CA PHE A 270 -13.00 -7.29 -26.86
C PHE A 270 -14.30 -7.11 -27.66
N ASN A 271 -15.10 -6.09 -27.34
CA ASN A 271 -16.38 -5.82 -27.99
C ASN A 271 -16.26 -5.01 -29.29
N PHE A 272 -15.06 -4.67 -29.75
CA PHE A 272 -14.90 -4.03 -31.06
C PHE A 272 -15.25 -5.05 -32.16
N PRO A 273 -16.34 -4.85 -32.93
CA PRO A 273 -16.65 -5.75 -34.03
C PRO A 273 -15.53 -5.60 -35.06
N ALA A 274 -14.77 -6.68 -35.26
CA ALA A 274 -13.92 -6.82 -36.43
C ALA A 274 -14.84 -6.94 -37.66
N LYS A 275 -15.32 -5.79 -38.16
CA LYS A 275 -15.89 -5.67 -39.51
C LYS A 275 -14.79 -5.80 -40.55
#